data_AF-D4DQI7-F1
#
_entry.id   AF-D4DQI7-F1
#
_cell.length_a   1.000
_cell.length_b   1.000
_cell.length_c   1.000
_cell.angle_alpha   90.00
_cell.angle_beta   90.00
_cell.angle_gamma   90.00
#
_symmetry.space_group_name_H-M   'P 1'
#
loop_
_entity.id
_entity.type
_entity.pdbx_description
1 polymer ?
#
loop_
_entity_poly.entity_id
_entity_poly.type
_entity_poly.pdbx_seq_one_letter_code
_entity_poly.pdbx_strand_id
1 'polypeptide(L)' 'MTLKHGTGIGVRWFSPVAPFSFDIAYGHQDKRIRWHISLGTRF' A
#
# COMPACT_ATOMS: atom_id res chain seq x y z
N MET A 1 22.08 -13.82 0.58
CA MET A 1 20.89 -12.95 0.78
C MET A 1 19.86 -13.31 -0.29
N THR A 2 18.62 -13.65 0.08
CA THR A 2 17.56 -13.92 -0.93
C THR A 2 16.84 -12.62 -1.26
N LEU A 3 16.70 -12.31 -2.56
CA LEU A 3 15.99 -11.12 -3.02
C LEU A 3 14.50 -11.30 -2.73
N LYS A 4 13.90 -10.35 -2.02
CA LYS A 4 12.46 -10.35 -1.70
C LYS A 4 11.70 -9.45 -2.66
N HIS A 5 10.61 -9.96 -3.23
CA HIS A 5 9.76 -9.20 -4.14
C HIS A 5 8.27 -9.40 -3.83
N GLY A 6 7.49 -8.39 -4.17
CA GLY A 6 6.04 -8.35 -4.00
C GLY A 6 5.40 -7.48 -5.06
N THR A 7 4.12 -7.70 -5.31
CA THR A 7 3.32 -6.90 -6.25
C THR A 7 2.13 -6.32 -5.50
N GLY A 8 1.80 -5.06 -5.73
CA GLY A 8 0.71 -4.40 -5.05
C GLY A 8 -0.03 -3.41 -5.93
N ILE A 9 -1.20 -3.01 -5.45
CA ILE A 9 -2.05 -1.97 -6.03
C ILE A 9 -2.39 -0.96 -4.94
N GLY A 10 -2.45 0.31 -5.31
CA GLY A 10 -2.75 1.41 -4.40
C GLY A 10 -3.83 2.31 -4.97
N VAL A 11 -4.69 2.81 -4.09
CA VAL A 11 -5.69 3.84 -4.37
C VAL A 11 -5.28 5.11 -3.62
N ARG A 12 -5.27 6.23 -4.34
CA ARG A 12 -5.05 7.58 -3.79
C ARG A 12 -6.31 8.38 -4.03
N TRP A 13 -7.02 8.75 -2.96
CA TRP A 13 -8.25 9.53 -3.07
C TRP A 13 -8.13 10.82 -2.29
N PHE A 14 -8.24 11.93 -3.01
CA PHE A 14 -8.36 13.27 -2.46
C PHE A 14 -9.83 13.52 -2.08
N SER A 15 -10.20 13.13 -0.86
CA SER A 15 -11.54 13.41 -0.34
C SER A 15 -11.66 14.89 0.08
N PRO A 16 -12.89 15.45 0.17
CA PRO A 16 -13.10 16.83 0.64
C PRO A 16 -12.59 17.10 2.07
N VAL A 17 -12.44 16.05 2.88
CA VAL A 17 -12.00 16.17 4.28
C VAL A 17 -10.49 16.04 4.41
N ALA A 18 -9.90 15.04 3.76
CA ALA A 18 -8.44 14.84 3.72
C ALA A 18 -8.04 13.90 2.57
N PRO A 19 -6.82 14.04 2.03
CA PRO A 19 -6.23 13.02 1.18
C PRO A 19 -6.04 11.72 1.97
N PHE A 20 -6.39 10.59 1.38
CA PHE A 20 -6.05 9.28 1.92
C PHE A 20 -5.43 8.38 0.86
N SER A 21 -4.69 7.40 1.36
CA SER A 21 -4.04 6.37 0.57
C SER A 21 -4.34 5.00 1.14
N PHE A 22 -4.71 4.07 0.29
CA PHE A 22 -4.90 2.67 0.63
C PHE A 22 -4.05 1.82 -0.30
N ASP A 23 -3.09 1.09 0.25
CA ASP A 23 -2.19 0.21 -0.50
C ASP A 23 -2.38 -1.23 -0.06
N ILE A 24 -2.42 -2.16 -1.01
CA ILE A 24 -2.44 -3.60 -0.77
C ILE A 24 -1.35 -4.27 -1.59
N ALA A 25 -0.58 -5.15 -0.96
CA ALA A 25 0.56 -5.82 -1.58
C ALA A 25 0.59 -7.31 -1.25
N TYR A 26 0.96 -8.12 -2.23
CA TYR A 26 1.17 -9.55 -2.13
C TYR A 26 2.66 -9.89 -2.09
N GLY A 27 3.11 -10.47 -0.98
CA GLY A 27 4.45 -11.02 -0.85
C GLY A 27 4.54 -12.36 -1.58
N HIS A 28 5.37 -12.46 -2.62
CA HIS A 28 5.46 -13.69 -3.42
C HIS A 28 6.15 -14.83 -2.65
N GLN A 29 6.97 -14.49 -1.67
CA GLN A 29 7.75 -15.47 -0.91
C GLN A 29 6.97 -16.13 0.21
N ASP A 30 6.21 -15.33 0.97
CA ASP A 30 5.45 -15.80 2.12
C ASP A 30 3.96 -15.98 1.80
N LYS A 31 3.54 -15.64 0.57
CA LYS A 31 2.15 -15.69 0.09
C LYS A 31 1.19 -14.90 0.97
N ARG A 32 1.70 -13.85 1.62
CA ARG A 32 0.90 -13.01 2.53
C ARG A 32 0.47 -11.73 1.86
N ILE A 33 -0.79 -11.39 2.09
CA ILE A 33 -1.35 -10.08 1.76
C ILE A 33 -1.02 -9.13 2.91
N ARG A 34 -0.47 -7.96 2.57
CA ARG A 34 -0.20 -6.85 3.47
C ARG A 34 -0.97 -5.64 2.97
N TRP A 35 -1.50 -4.86 3.89
CA TRP A 35 -2.24 -3.64 3.57
C TRP A 35 -1.69 -2.48 4.39
N HIS A 36 -1.80 -1.27 3.85
CA HIS A 36 -1.35 -0.04 4.48
C HIS A 36 -2.36 1.06 4.21
N ILE A 37 -2.69 1.84 5.24
CA ILE A 37 -3.55 3.02 5.15
C ILE A 37 -2.75 4.21 5.63
N SER A 38 -2.68 5.26 4.82
CA SER A 38 -2.14 6.55 5.23
C SER A 38 -3.24 7.60 5.13
N LEU A 39 -3.43 8.36 6.21
CA LEU A 39 -4.30 9.53 6.22
C LEU A 39 -3.42 10.79 6.23
N GLY A 40 -3.70 11.73 5.33
CA GLY A 40 -2.97 12.99 5.23
C GLY A 40 -2.11 13.12 3.97
N THR A 41 -1.53 14.30 3.82
CA THR A 41 -0.58 14.65 2.76
C THR A 41 0.76 14.00 3.04
N ARG A 42 1.12 12.96 2.27
CA ARG A 42 2.53 12.58 2.13
C ARG A 42 3.18 13.66 1.26
N PHE A 43 3.72 14.70 1.91
CA PHE A 43 4.59 15.69 1.28
C PHE A 43 5.94 15.06 0.98
#